data_AF-A0A2R6QJZ9-F1
#
_entry.id   AF-A0A2R6QJZ9-F1
#
_cell.length_a   1.000
_cell.length_b   1.000
_cell.length_c   1.000
_cell.angle_alpha   90.00
_cell.angle_beta   90.00
_cell.angle_gamma   90.00
#
_symmetry.space_group_name_H-M   'P 1'
#
loop_
_entity.id
_entity.type
_entity.pdbx_description
1 polymer ?
#
loop_
_entity_poly.entity_id
_entity_poly.type
_entity_poly.pdbx_seq_one_letter_code
_entity_poly.pdbx_strand_id
1 'polypeptide(L)' 'MRLAPEEMSQKLTGYEHNGVTCIGMKTDIPVILDEAIVKLDPDFFWLGGGEVDLKLGIRTSEFIDYVKPFIVSCGGT' A
#
# COMPACT_ATOMS: atom_id res chain seq x y z
N MET A 1 -8.29 -15.50 -2.93
CA MET A 1 -8.59 -14.06 -2.97
C MET A 1 -8.94 -13.67 -4.41
N ARG A 2 -9.70 -12.59 -4.62
CA ARG A 2 -9.99 -12.03 -5.95
C ARG A 2 -9.79 -10.51 -5.90
N LEU A 3 -9.46 -9.89 -7.03
CA LEU A 3 -9.36 -8.43 -7.12
C LEU A 3 -10.73 -7.79 -6.91
N ALA A 4 -10.74 -6.66 -6.19
CA ALA A 4 -11.95 -5.85 -6.03
C ALA A 4 -12.27 -5.12 -7.36
N PRO A 5 -13.55 -5.02 -7.75
CA PRO A 5 -13.95 -4.12 -8.83
C PRO A 5 -13.59 -2.66 -8.51
N GLU A 6 -13.35 -1.84 -9.54
CA GLU A 6 -12.90 -0.45 -9.40
C GLU A 6 -13.84 0.40 -8.54
N GLU A 7 -15.15 0.33 -8.80
CA GLU A 7 -16.17 1.05 -8.02
C GLU A 7 -16.13 0.68 -6.53
N MET A 8 -15.87 -0.60 -6.23
CA MET A 8 -15.73 -1.06 -4.84
C MET A 8 -14.43 -0.55 -4.22
N SER A 9 -13.32 -0.56 -4.98
CA SER A 9 -12.04 0.00 -4.54
C SER A 9 -12.18 1.47 -4.17
N GLN A 10 -12.83 2.28 -5.01
CA GLN A 10 -13.04 3.71 -4.75
C GLN A 10 -13.94 3.94 -3.53
N LYS A 11 -14.99 3.14 -3.35
CA LYS A 11 -15.87 3.23 -2.18
C LYS A 11 -15.14 2.93 -0.88
N LEU A 12 -14.32 1.88 -0.86
CA LEU A 12 -13.61 1.42 0.33
C LEU A 12 -12.41 2.30 0.68
N THR A 13 -11.57 2.61 -0.31
CA THR A 13 -10.32 3.35 -0.10
C THR A 13 -10.55 4.86 -0.10
N GLY A 14 -11.51 5.36 -0.87
CA GLY A 14 -11.70 6.79 -1.11
C GLY A 14 -10.85 7.37 -2.23
N TYR A 15 -10.05 6.54 -2.90
CA TYR A 15 -9.14 6.94 -3.98
C TYR A 15 -9.60 6.38 -5.32
N GLU A 16 -9.37 7.17 -6.38
CA GLU A 16 -9.65 6.75 -7.75
C GLU A 16 -8.59 5.76 -8.27
N HIS A 17 -8.88 5.16 -9.42
CA HIS A 17 -7.92 4.29 -10.10
C HIS A 17 -6.57 4.99 -10.29
N ASN A 18 -5.47 4.24 -10.17
CA ASN A 18 -4.08 4.71 -10.14
C ASN A 18 -3.66 5.63 -8.96
N GLY A 19 -4.59 6.15 -8.17
CA GLY A 19 -4.31 6.97 -6.98
C GLY A 19 -4.32 6.20 -5.65
N VAL A 20 -4.71 4.92 -5.66
CA VAL A 20 -4.92 4.12 -4.44
C VAL A 20 -3.66 4.05 -3.59
N THR A 21 -3.84 4.32 -2.29
CA THR A 21 -2.84 4.12 -1.24
C THR A 21 -3.48 3.51 0.00
N CYS A 22 -2.67 2.94 0.88
CA CYS A 22 -3.10 2.33 2.13
C CYS A 22 -3.12 3.30 3.33
N ILE A 23 -2.82 4.58 3.10
CA ILE A 23 -2.83 5.65 4.12
C ILE A 23 -4.10 6.49 3.93
N GLY A 24 -4.79 6.84 5.02
CA GLY A 24 -5.93 7.76 4.96
C GLY A 24 -7.19 7.22 4.27
N MET A 25 -7.31 5.89 4.16
CA MET A 25 -8.47 5.25 3.53
C MET A 25 -9.78 5.53 4.28
N LYS A 26 -10.90 5.55 3.57
CA LYS A 26 -12.25 5.70 4.16
C LYS A 26 -12.63 4.52 5.06
N THR A 27 -12.14 3.34 4.74
CA THR A 27 -12.33 2.10 5.50
C THR A 27 -10.96 1.63 5.98
N ASP A 28 -10.89 1.16 7.22
CA ASP A 28 -9.69 0.51 7.73
C ASP A 28 -9.56 -0.89 7.10
N ILE A 29 -8.64 -1.04 6.15
CA ILE A 29 -8.39 -2.27 5.40
C ILE A 29 -7.02 -2.81 5.82
N PRO A 30 -6.93 -4.06 6.30
CA PRO A 30 -5.66 -4.65 6.67
C PRO A 30 -4.67 -4.68 5.51
N VAL A 31 -3.43 -4.28 5.78
CA VAL A 31 -2.36 -4.19 4.78
C VAL A 31 -1.47 -5.42 4.83
N ILE A 32 -1.17 -5.99 3.67
CA ILE A 32 -0.11 -6.99 3.49
C ILE A 32 1.07 -6.29 2.81
N LEU A 33 2.27 -6.43 3.37
CA LEU A 33 3.51 -5.94 2.78
C LEU A 33 4.35 -7.13 2.33
N ASP A 34 4.83 -7.09 1.09
CA ASP A 34 5.69 -8.15 0.58
C ASP A 34 7.03 -8.20 1.33
N GLU A 35 7.48 -9.39 1.69
CA GLU A 35 8.74 -9.56 2.42
C GLU A 35 9.97 -9.03 1.67
N ALA A 36 9.93 -8.94 0.33
CA ALA A 36 11.01 -8.37 -0.46
C ALA A 36 11.20 -6.87 -0.18
N ILE A 37 10.11 -6.13 0.12
CA ILE A 37 10.18 -4.69 0.46
C ILE A 37 10.92 -4.48 1.79
N VAL A 38 10.73 -5.39 2.75
CA VAL A 38 11.41 -5.37 4.05
C VAL A 38 12.91 -5.60 3.93
N LYS A 39 13.35 -6.23 2.83
CA LYS A 39 14.77 -6.55 2.56
C LYS A 39 15.46 -5.53 1.66
N LEU A 40 14.81 -4.41 1.32
CA LEU A 40 15.43 -3.36 0.51
C LEU A 40 16.62 -2.73 1.23
N ASP A 41 17.66 -2.46 0.46
CA ASP A 41 18.84 -1.69 0.86
C ASP A 41 19.14 -0.69 -0.27
N PRO A 42 18.91 0.63 -0.07
CA PRO A 42 18.51 1.28 1.18
C PRO A 42 17.07 0.93 1.62
N ASP A 43 16.76 1.15 2.91
CA ASP A 43 15.47 0.83 3.57
C ASP A 43 14.33 1.77 3.14
N PHE A 44 14.10 1.93 1.84
CA PHE A 44 13.23 2.95 1.29
C PHE A 44 12.46 2.44 0.06
N PHE A 45 11.19 2.83 -0.05
CA PHE A 45 10.38 2.53 -1.22
C PHE A 45 9.38 3.64 -1.53
N TRP A 46 8.79 3.55 -2.72
CA TRP A 46 7.75 4.47 -3.20
C TRP A 46 6.38 3.79 -3.19
N LEU A 47 5.35 4.52 -2.78
CA LEU A 47 3.95 4.09 -2.89
C LEU A 47 3.06 5.22 -3.43
N GLY A 48 1.81 4.89 -3.80
CA GLY A 48 0.82 5.89 -4.19
C GLY A 48 0.56 6.91 -3.06
N GLY A 49 0.35 8.18 -3.43
CA GLY A 49 0.11 9.26 -2.47
C GLY A 49 -1.36 9.67 -2.29
N GLY A 50 -2.31 8.92 -2.85
CA GLY A 50 -3.73 9.27 -2.81
C GLY A 50 -4.20 10.12 -4.00
N GLU A 51 -3.34 10.32 -5.00
CA GLU A 51 -3.61 11.05 -6.23
C GLU A 51 -2.77 10.41 -7.35
N VAL A 52 -3.20 10.49 -8.61
CA VAL A 52 -2.62 9.77 -9.76
C VAL A 52 -1.14 10.11 -9.96
N ASP A 53 -0.78 11.39 -9.85
CA ASP A 53 0.55 11.92 -10.12
C ASP A 53 1.39 12.10 -8.84
N LEU A 54 0.83 11.77 -7.67
CA LEU A 54 1.52 11.86 -6.39
C LEU A 54 2.07 10.52 -5.92
N LYS A 55 3.36 10.50 -5.55
CA LYS A 55 4.02 9.38 -4.87
C LYS A 55 4.55 9.81 -3.51
N LEU A 56 4.49 8.89 -2.55
CA LEU A 56 5.11 9.04 -1.25
C LEU A 56 6.38 8.20 -1.24
N GLY A 57 7.49 8.82 -0.83
CA GLY A 57 8.73 8.12 -0.55
C GLY A 57 8.86 7.95 0.96
N ILE A 58 8.99 6.71 1.43
CA ILE A 58 9.00 6.41 2.86
C ILE A 58 10.06 5.37 3.20
N ARG A 59 10.65 5.50 4.39
CA ARG A 59 11.48 4.44 4.95
C ARG A 59 10.63 3.23 5.27
N THR A 60 11.09 2.05 4.89
CA THR A 60 10.38 0.79 5.13
C THR A 60 10.12 0.58 6.63
N SER A 61 11.08 0.95 7.49
CA SER A 61 10.96 0.92 8.94
C SER A 61 9.81 1.80 9.47
N GLU A 62 9.75 3.07 9.06
CA GLU A 62 8.68 4.01 9.44
C GLU A 62 7.31 3.55 8.95
N PHE A 63 7.25 2.99 7.74
CA PHE A 63 6.01 2.44 7.19
C PHE A 63 5.49 1.27 8.05
N ILE A 64 6.36 0.31 8.39
CA ILE A 64 6.00 -0.83 9.24
C ILE A 64 5.51 -0.35 10.60
N ASP A 65 6.19 0.65 11.17
CA ASP A 65 5.84 1.17 12.48
C ASP A 65 4.48 1.86 12.51
N TYR A 66 4.12 2.57 11.44
CA TYR A 66 2.84 3.28 11.35
C TYR A 66 1.69 2.38 10.91
N VAL A 67 1.88 1.60 9.84
CA VAL A 67 0.80 0.83 9.18
C VAL A 67 0.55 -0.52 9.85
N LYS A 68 1.54 -1.06 10.58
CA LYS A 68 1.47 -2.39 11.22
C LYS A 68 1.00 -3.50 10.24
N PRO A 69 1.62 -3.64 9.05
CA PRO A 69 1.17 -4.58 8.04
C PRO A 69 1.49 -6.04 8.42
N PHE A 70 0.78 -6.99 7.80
CA PHE A 70 1.21 -8.38 7.76
C PHE A 70 2.33 -8.55 6.74
N ILE A 71 3.49 -9.02 7.18
CA ILE A 71 4.64 -9.27 6.30
C ILE A 71 4.55 -10.71 5.77
N VAL A 72 4.35 -10.87 4.45
CA VAL A 72 4.16 -12.18 3.81
C VAL A 72 4.77 -12.16 2.41
N SER A 73 5.37 -13.26 1.95
CA SER A 73 5.73 -13.45 0.53
C SER A 73 4.47 -13.54 -0.33
N CYS A 74 4.19 -12.52 -1.14
CA CYS A 74 2.98 -12.41 -1.95
C CYS A 74 3.24 -12.01 -3.41
N GLY A 75 4.48 -11.69 -3.78
CA GLY A 75 4.93 -11.55 -5.16
C GLY A 75 4.79 -12.88 -5.91
N GLY A 76 4.15 -12.85 -7.07
CA GLY A 76 4.13 -14.01 -7.99
C GLY A 76 5.51 -14.23 -8.60
N THR A 77 5.94 -15.48 -8.67
CA THR A 77 7.05 -15.94 -9.51
C THR A 77 6.67 -15.93 -10.98
#